data_AF-A0A371B463-F1
#
_entry.id   AF-A0A371B463-F1
#
_cell.length_a   1.000
_cell.length_b   1.000
_cell.length_c   1.000
_cell.angle_alpha   90.00
_cell.angle_beta   90.00
_cell.angle_gamma   90.00
#
_symmetry.space_group_name_H-M   'P 1'
#
loop_
_entity.id
_entity.type
_entity.pdbx_description
1 polymer ?
#
loop_
_entity_poly.entity_id
_entity_poly.type
_entity_poly.pdbx_seq_one_letter_code
_entity_poly.pdbx_strand_id
1 'polypeptide(L)'
;MIHVCSLALLYQTVEETKAQHIVTLLRLTDRVTRPAHIAAGNHLILAVDDICDPEEGCTVPAADHVVRLVDFARRWDRSAPMVVHCFAGISRSTAAAFTAACAINPQRDEADIARTIRASSPTAMPNKRIVAIADEVLKRDGRMVRAVEALGRGTEAMQGHPFRLDIG
;
A
#
# COMPACT_ATOMS: atom_id res chain seq x y z
N MET A 1 10.18 -8.56 -0.82
CA MET A 1 10.21 -7.14 -1.23
C MET A 1 8.82 -6.67 -1.60
N ILE A 2 8.46 -5.42 -1.26
CA ILE A 2 7.22 -4.79 -1.71
C ILE A 2 7.59 -3.71 -2.75
N HIS A 3 6.93 -3.70 -3.89
CA HIS A 3 7.06 -2.66 -4.90
C HIS A 3 5.80 -1.82 -4.94
N VAL A 4 5.95 -0.52 -5.07
CA VAL A 4 4.84 0.43 -5.17
C VAL A 4 4.89 1.13 -6.51
N CYS A 5 3.75 1.21 -7.19
CA CYS A 5 3.65 1.90 -8.47
C CYS A 5 2.26 2.54 -8.68
N SER A 6 2.15 3.30 -9.77
CA SER A 6 0.89 3.83 -10.28
C SER A 6 0.19 2.80 -11.17
N LEU A 7 -1.10 3.00 -11.44
CA LEU A 7 -1.88 2.14 -12.33
C LEU A 7 -1.26 2.06 -13.73
N ALA A 8 -0.76 3.17 -14.25
CA ALA A 8 -0.14 3.22 -15.58
C ALA A 8 1.13 2.34 -15.69
N LEU A 9 1.77 2.02 -14.56
CA LEU A 9 3.02 1.24 -14.51
C LEU A 9 2.82 -0.15 -13.90
N LEU A 10 1.57 -0.55 -13.60
CA LEU A 10 1.26 -1.83 -12.93
C LEU A 10 1.87 -3.02 -13.67
N TYR A 11 1.50 -3.20 -14.94
CA TYR A 11 1.88 -4.41 -15.69
C TYR A 11 3.38 -4.50 -15.92
N GLN A 12 4.01 -3.36 -16.24
CA GLN A 12 5.46 -3.26 -16.37
C GLN A 12 6.16 -3.62 -15.05
N THR A 13 5.70 -3.06 -13.92
CA THR A 13 6.30 -3.32 -12.60
C THR A 13 6.16 -4.79 -12.22
N VAL A 14 5.00 -5.41 -12.47
CA VAL A 14 4.78 -6.84 -12.20
C VAL A 14 5.74 -7.70 -13.03
N GLU A 15 5.89 -7.40 -14.32
CA GLU A 15 6.75 -8.16 -15.24
C GLU A 15 8.25 -8.04 -14.88
N GLU A 16 8.71 -6.82 -14.60
CA GLU A 16 10.11 -6.54 -14.26
C GLU A 16 10.51 -7.14 -12.92
N THR A 17 9.62 -7.09 -11.93
CA THR A 17 9.91 -7.58 -10.57
C THR A 17 9.62 -9.07 -10.39
N LYS A 18 9.00 -9.72 -11.38
CA LYS A 18 8.52 -11.11 -11.29
C LYS A 18 7.62 -11.32 -10.06
N ALA A 19 6.82 -10.30 -9.74
CA ALA A 19 5.91 -10.35 -8.61
C ALA A 19 4.89 -11.46 -8.81
N GLN A 20 4.54 -12.15 -7.72
CA GLN A 20 3.48 -13.16 -7.72
C GLN A 20 2.26 -12.73 -6.93
N HIS A 21 2.32 -11.55 -6.30
CA HIS A 21 1.24 -10.99 -5.48
C HIS A 21 0.95 -9.54 -5.88
N ILE A 22 -0.32 -9.18 -5.91
CA ILE A 22 -0.78 -7.82 -6.24
C ILE A 22 -1.80 -7.34 -5.21
N VAL A 23 -1.64 -6.09 -4.78
CA VAL A 23 -2.67 -5.33 -4.07
C VAL A 23 -3.08 -4.13 -4.91
N THR A 24 -4.37 -4.05 -5.26
CA THR A 24 -4.98 -2.96 -6.01
C THR A 24 -5.87 -2.13 -5.11
N LEU A 25 -5.62 -0.82 -5.03
CA LEU A 25 -6.49 0.15 -4.34
C LEU A 25 -7.01 1.20 -5.33
N LEU A 26 -8.25 1.03 -5.80
CA LEU A 26 -8.88 1.90 -6.81
C LEU A 26 -10.39 1.96 -6.58
N ARG A 27 -11.03 3.11 -6.89
CA ARG A 27 -12.49 3.18 -7.00
C ARG A 27 -12.99 2.37 -8.19
N LEU A 28 -12.41 2.64 -9.37
CA LEU A 28 -12.74 1.97 -10.63
C LEU A 28 -11.85 0.75 -10.81
N THR A 29 -12.24 -0.36 -10.17
CA THR A 29 -11.47 -1.61 -10.16
C THR A 29 -11.53 -2.36 -11.50
N ASP A 30 -12.55 -2.08 -12.32
CA ASP A 30 -12.73 -2.56 -13.69
C ASP A 30 -11.58 -2.14 -14.64
N ARG A 31 -10.82 -1.10 -14.27
CA ARG A 31 -9.60 -0.68 -15.00
C ARG A 31 -8.42 -1.63 -14.85
N VAL A 32 -8.51 -2.64 -14.00
CA VAL A 32 -7.42 -3.58 -13.73
C VAL A 32 -7.84 -4.99 -14.11
N THR A 33 -7.04 -5.61 -14.98
CA THR A 33 -7.12 -7.02 -15.29
C THR A 33 -6.01 -7.74 -14.55
N ARG A 34 -6.32 -8.81 -13.82
CA ARG A 34 -5.29 -9.64 -13.17
C ARG A 34 -4.35 -10.22 -14.24
N PRO A 35 -3.02 -10.03 -14.13
CA PRO A 35 -2.08 -10.69 -15.03
C PRO A 35 -2.23 -12.21 -14.94
N ALA A 36 -2.18 -12.92 -16.08
CA ALA A 36 -2.54 -14.33 -16.15
C ALA A 36 -1.70 -15.24 -15.23
N HIS A 37 -0.43 -14.89 -15.00
CA HIS A 37 0.50 -15.64 -14.15
C HIS A 37 0.30 -15.40 -12.64
N ILE A 38 -0.52 -14.43 -12.23
CA ILE A 38 -0.82 -14.17 -10.82
C ILE A 38 -2.00 -15.06 -10.42
N ALA A 39 -1.83 -15.95 -9.44
CA ALA A 39 -2.95 -16.77 -8.95
C ALA A 39 -4.11 -15.89 -8.44
N ALA A 40 -5.36 -16.34 -8.57
CA ALA A 40 -6.53 -15.55 -8.16
C ALA A 40 -6.48 -15.16 -6.67
N GLY A 41 -6.01 -16.07 -5.81
CA GLY A 41 -5.80 -15.81 -4.38
C GLY A 41 -4.68 -14.83 -4.06
N ASN A 42 -3.80 -14.54 -5.02
CA ASN A 42 -2.65 -13.63 -4.86
C ASN A 42 -2.93 -12.23 -5.42
N HIS A 43 -4.20 -11.91 -5.74
CA HIS A 43 -4.59 -10.56 -6.15
C HIS A 43 -5.68 -10.03 -5.23
N LEU A 44 -5.29 -9.16 -4.29
CA LEU A 44 -6.24 -8.45 -3.46
C LEU A 44 -6.70 -7.16 -4.14
N ILE A 45 -8.01 -6.99 -4.28
CA ILE A 45 -8.62 -5.75 -4.77
C ILE A 45 -9.42 -5.10 -3.63
N LEU A 46 -9.11 -3.84 -3.36
CA LEU A 46 -9.79 -2.98 -2.40
C LEU A 46 -10.41 -1.79 -3.16
N ALA A 47 -11.74 -1.77 -3.23
CA ALA A 47 -12.49 -0.77 -3.96
C ALA A 47 -12.66 0.51 -3.11
N VAL A 48 -11.65 1.37 -3.09
CA VAL A 48 -11.62 2.56 -2.21
C VAL A 48 -11.16 3.84 -2.93
N ASP A 49 -11.79 4.95 -2.56
CA ASP A 49 -11.40 6.31 -2.93
C ASP A 49 -10.22 6.82 -2.11
N ASP A 50 -9.52 7.83 -2.62
CA ASP A 50 -8.35 8.43 -1.96
C ASP A 50 -8.75 9.56 -0.99
N ILE A 51 -9.64 9.24 -0.07
CA ILE A 51 -10.24 10.20 0.87
C ILE A 51 -9.96 9.79 2.31
N CYS A 52 -9.90 10.79 3.20
CA CYS A 52 -9.75 10.56 4.64
C CYS A 52 -11.06 10.69 5.40
N ASP A 53 -12.00 11.48 4.88
CA ASP A 53 -13.30 11.73 5.46
C ASP A 53 -14.39 11.19 4.54
N PRO A 54 -15.51 10.66 5.07
CA PRO A 54 -16.62 10.20 4.26
C PRO A 54 -17.17 11.33 3.37
N GLU A 55 -17.41 11.01 2.10
CA GLU A 55 -17.99 11.91 1.11
C GLU A 55 -19.09 11.17 0.35
N GLU A 56 -20.19 11.86 0.04
CA GLU A 56 -21.33 11.26 -0.65
C GLU A 56 -20.90 10.73 -2.04
N GLY A 57 -21.26 9.48 -2.33
CA GLY A 57 -20.90 8.82 -3.58
C GLY A 57 -19.46 8.27 -3.64
N CYS A 58 -18.67 8.40 -2.56
CA CYS A 58 -17.32 7.85 -2.47
C CYS A 58 -17.25 6.64 -1.52
N THR A 59 -16.38 5.69 -1.83
CA THR A 59 -16.06 4.58 -0.92
C THR A 59 -14.85 4.94 -0.08
N VAL A 60 -15.10 5.45 1.12
CA VAL A 60 -14.04 5.77 2.10
C VAL A 60 -13.35 4.49 2.60
N PRO A 61 -12.01 4.47 2.77
CA PRO A 61 -11.33 3.34 3.39
C PRO A 61 -11.92 2.99 4.77
N ALA A 62 -12.21 1.72 5.02
CA ALA A 62 -12.82 1.25 6.26
C ALA A 62 -12.08 0.05 6.87
N ALA A 63 -12.43 -0.31 8.11
CA ALA A 63 -11.74 -1.35 8.88
C ALA A 63 -11.67 -2.70 8.15
N ASP A 64 -12.76 -3.09 7.49
CA ASP A 64 -12.85 -4.31 6.68
C ASP A 64 -11.80 -4.37 5.56
N HIS A 65 -11.55 -3.25 4.87
CA HIS A 65 -10.54 -3.14 3.82
C HIS A 65 -9.13 -3.36 4.37
N VAL A 66 -8.84 -2.76 5.52
CA VAL A 66 -7.51 -2.83 6.15
C VAL A 66 -7.27 -4.20 6.80
N VAL A 67 -8.28 -4.81 7.42
CA VAL A 67 -8.20 -6.19 7.91
C VAL A 67 -7.88 -7.14 6.75
N ARG A 68 -8.59 -7.04 5.63
CA ARG A 68 -8.29 -7.84 4.43
C ARG A 68 -6.88 -7.62 3.90
N LEU A 69 -6.38 -6.38 3.93
CA LEU A 69 -4.99 -6.06 3.56
C LEU A 69 -3.98 -6.72 4.50
N VAL A 70 -4.20 -6.63 5.81
CA VAL A 70 -3.33 -7.23 6.83
C VAL A 70 -3.31 -8.75 6.70
N ASP A 71 -4.48 -9.38 6.52
CA ASP A 71 -4.58 -10.84 6.35
C ASP A 71 -3.93 -11.30 5.05
N PHE A 72 -4.06 -10.53 3.97
CA PHE A 72 -3.36 -10.79 2.72
C PHE A 72 -1.84 -10.70 2.89
N ALA A 73 -1.35 -9.65 3.56
CA ALA A 73 0.08 -9.48 3.81
C ALA A 73 0.65 -10.59 4.71
N ARG A 74 -0.11 -11.06 5.72
CA ARG A 74 0.33 -12.15 6.62
C ARG A 74 0.38 -13.52 5.94
N ARG A 75 -0.48 -13.78 4.96
CA ARG A 75 -0.50 -15.04 4.19
C ARG A 75 0.55 -15.09 3.08
N TRP A 76 1.10 -13.94 2.71
CA TRP A 76 2.17 -13.86 1.73
C TRP A 76 3.43 -14.56 2.25
N ASP A 77 3.81 -15.64 1.56
CA ASP A 77 4.98 -16.47 1.89
C ASP A 77 6.33 -15.76 1.65
N ARG A 78 6.31 -14.62 0.93
CA ARG A 78 7.48 -13.81 0.55
C ARG A 78 8.47 -14.54 -0.37
N SER A 79 8.06 -15.64 -1.02
CA SER A 79 8.89 -16.38 -1.99
C SER A 79 9.13 -15.59 -3.29
N ALA A 80 8.21 -14.68 -3.62
CA ALA A 80 8.33 -13.72 -4.71
C ALA A 80 7.78 -12.34 -4.30
N PRO A 81 8.16 -11.25 -5.00
CA PRO A 81 7.73 -9.91 -4.65
C PRO A 81 6.21 -9.70 -4.68
N MET A 82 5.77 -8.69 -3.94
CA MET A 82 4.41 -8.15 -4.01
C MET A 82 4.44 -6.77 -4.66
N VAL A 83 3.53 -6.50 -5.59
CA VAL A 83 3.26 -5.16 -6.13
C VAL A 83 2.01 -4.58 -5.46
N VAL A 84 2.12 -3.36 -4.95
CA VAL A 84 1.02 -2.59 -4.38
C VAL A 84 0.81 -1.36 -5.24
N HIS A 85 -0.39 -1.13 -5.75
CA HIS A 85 -0.64 0.01 -6.62
C HIS A 85 -1.98 0.67 -6.35
N CYS A 86 -2.06 1.95 -6.72
CA CYS A 86 -3.29 2.71 -6.80
C CYS A 86 -3.26 3.53 -8.10
N PHE A 87 -4.06 4.59 -8.22
CA PHE A 87 -4.06 5.40 -9.42
C PHE A 87 -2.70 6.08 -9.65
N ALA A 88 -2.25 6.89 -8.69
CA ALA A 88 -1.03 7.70 -8.81
C ALA A 88 0.23 7.04 -8.23
N GLY A 89 0.11 5.99 -7.40
CA GLY A 89 1.27 5.40 -6.73
C GLY A 89 1.84 6.24 -5.58
N ILE A 90 1.04 7.17 -5.02
CA ILE A 90 1.47 8.19 -4.05
C ILE A 90 0.84 7.99 -2.67
N SER A 91 -0.48 7.81 -2.60
CA SER A 91 -1.25 7.87 -1.35
C SER A 91 -1.74 6.51 -0.85
N ARG A 92 -2.84 5.98 -1.40
CA ARG A 92 -3.40 4.66 -1.02
C ARG A 92 -2.39 3.52 -1.08
N SER A 93 -1.63 3.40 -2.17
CA SER A 93 -0.64 2.32 -2.35
C SER A 93 0.51 2.41 -1.36
N THR A 94 0.95 3.62 -1.05
CA THR A 94 2.01 3.87 -0.07
C THR A 94 1.53 3.51 1.34
N ALA A 95 0.30 3.90 1.71
CA ALA A 95 -0.29 3.49 2.98
C ALA A 95 -0.48 1.97 3.06
N ALA A 96 -0.89 1.33 1.97
CA ALA A 96 -1.05 -0.11 1.92
C ALA A 96 0.30 -0.85 2.03
N ALA A 97 1.35 -0.37 1.36
CA ALA A 97 2.70 -0.91 1.48
C ALA A 97 3.26 -0.74 2.89
N PHE A 98 3.05 0.43 3.50
CA PHE A 98 3.41 0.69 4.90
C PHE A 98 2.70 -0.27 5.86
N THR A 99 1.39 -0.43 5.68
CA THR A 99 0.55 -1.35 6.47
C THR A 99 1.03 -2.79 6.33
N ALA A 100 1.26 -3.26 5.10
CA ALA A 100 1.74 -4.62 4.84
C ALA A 100 3.12 -4.85 5.47
N ALA A 101 4.04 -3.90 5.34
CA ALA A 101 5.37 -3.98 5.95
C ALA A 101 5.29 -4.03 7.49
N CYS A 102 4.42 -3.24 8.11
CA CYS A 102 4.19 -3.29 9.56
C CYS A 102 3.52 -4.60 9.98
N ALA A 103 2.63 -5.16 9.17
CA ALA A 103 1.93 -6.40 9.48
C ALA A 103 2.86 -7.63 9.50
N ILE A 104 3.83 -7.68 8.59
CA ILE A 104 4.78 -8.80 8.46
C ILE A 104 6.05 -8.63 9.32
N ASN A 105 6.31 -7.42 9.82
CA ASN A 105 7.43 -7.11 10.69
C ASN A 105 6.95 -6.58 12.05
N PRO A 106 6.43 -7.44 12.95
CA PRO A 106 5.90 -7.02 14.25
C PRO A 106 6.94 -6.29 15.12
N GLN A 107 8.22 -6.66 15.00
CA GLN A 107 9.31 -6.13 15.83
C GLN A 107 10.02 -4.90 15.26
N ARG A 108 9.75 -4.53 14.00
CA ARG A 108 10.38 -3.39 13.37
C ARG A 108 9.63 -2.11 13.73
N ASP A 109 10.37 -1.05 14.05
CA ASP A 109 9.80 0.25 14.37
C ASP A 109 9.09 0.85 13.14
N GLU A 110 7.89 1.38 13.36
CA GLU A 110 7.06 1.99 12.32
C GLU A 110 7.74 3.21 11.68
N ALA A 111 8.48 4.01 12.46
CA ALA A 111 9.22 5.16 11.97
C ALA A 111 10.35 4.75 11.01
N ASP A 112 10.98 3.61 11.23
CA ASP A 112 12.02 3.08 10.33
C ASP A 112 11.44 2.69 8.97
N ILE A 113 10.29 2.03 8.98
CA ILE A 113 9.58 1.65 7.75
C ILE A 113 9.12 2.92 7.01
N ALA A 114 8.52 3.89 7.73
CA ALA A 114 8.07 5.15 7.15
C ALA A 114 9.23 5.93 6.50
N ARG A 115 10.38 6.05 7.19
CA ARG A 115 11.58 6.70 6.64
C ARG A 115 12.13 5.98 5.43
N THR A 116 12.12 4.65 5.44
CA THR A 116 12.55 3.84 4.27
C THR A 116 11.65 4.13 3.07
N ILE A 117 10.34 4.23 3.27
CA ILE A 117 9.39 4.59 2.20
C ILE A 117 9.72 5.98 1.63
N ARG A 118 9.91 6.99 2.48
CA ARG A 118 10.24 8.35 2.02
C ARG A 118 11.59 8.40 1.29
N ALA A 119 12.59 7.65 1.76
CA ALA A 119 13.89 7.55 1.09
C ALA A 119 13.78 6.87 -0.29
N SER A 120 12.92 5.86 -0.41
CA SER A 120 12.65 5.18 -1.69
C SER A 120 11.79 6.00 -2.66
N SER A 121 10.97 6.92 -2.15
CA SER A 121 10.12 7.78 -2.97
C SER A 121 9.86 9.14 -2.33
N PRO A 122 10.43 10.23 -2.88
CA PRO A 122 10.18 11.59 -2.42
C PRO A 122 8.72 12.02 -2.48
N THR A 123 7.91 11.40 -3.35
CA THR A 123 6.49 11.75 -3.54
C THR A 123 5.55 10.96 -2.62
N ALA A 124 6.03 9.92 -1.94
CA ALA A 124 5.21 9.07 -1.07
C ALA A 124 4.42 9.88 -0.02
N MET A 125 3.10 9.78 0.00
CA MET A 125 2.26 10.50 0.98
C MET A 125 1.16 9.56 1.46
N PRO A 126 1.46 8.64 2.40
CA PRO A 126 0.51 7.64 2.84
C PRO A 126 -0.85 8.22 3.21
N ASN A 127 -1.93 7.64 2.68
CA ASN A 127 -3.30 7.99 3.07
C ASN A 127 -3.47 7.81 4.60
N LYS A 128 -3.74 8.92 5.30
CA LYS A 128 -3.78 8.96 6.77
C LYS A 128 -4.86 8.07 7.37
N ARG A 129 -6.01 7.94 6.70
CA ARG A 129 -7.12 7.11 7.19
C ARG A 129 -6.79 5.63 7.16
N ILE A 130 -6.21 5.14 6.06
CA ILE A 130 -5.73 3.74 5.97
C ILE A 130 -4.72 3.47 7.09
N VAL A 131 -3.79 4.41 7.32
CA VAL A 131 -2.76 4.28 8.36
C VAL A 131 -3.37 4.26 9.77
N ALA A 132 -4.32 5.14 10.07
CA ALA A 132 -4.99 5.17 11.38
C ALA A 132 -5.74 3.86 11.67
N ILE A 133 -6.49 3.36 10.69
CA ILE A 133 -7.18 2.07 10.82
C ILE A 133 -6.17 0.92 10.98
N ALA A 134 -5.07 0.96 10.23
CA ALA A 134 -4.04 -0.07 10.33
C ALA A 134 -3.35 -0.08 11.70
N ASP A 135 -3.13 1.09 12.30
CA ASP A 135 -2.60 1.24 13.65
C ASP A 135 -3.48 0.52 14.68
N GLU A 136 -4.79 0.74 14.62
CA GLU A 136 -5.78 0.07 15.48
C GLU A 136 -5.81 -1.44 15.26
N VAL A 137 -5.91 -1.87 13.98
CA VAL A 137 -5.99 -3.29 13.60
C VAL A 137 -4.73 -4.06 14.04
N LEU A 138 -3.56 -3.44 13.93
CA LEU A 138 -2.28 -4.02 14.31
C LEU A 138 -1.89 -3.77 15.77
N LYS A 139 -2.70 -3.02 16.52
CA LYS A 139 -2.47 -2.63 17.93
C LYS A 139 -1.10 -1.97 18.10
N ARG A 140 -0.86 -0.90 17.33
CA ARG A 140 0.41 -0.15 17.34
C ARG A 140 0.39 1.10 18.22
N ASP A 141 -0.69 1.35 18.97
CA ASP A 141 -0.80 2.41 19.99
C ASP A 141 -0.42 3.81 19.46
N GLY A 142 -0.85 4.12 18.24
CA GLY A 142 -0.59 5.36 17.51
C GLY A 142 0.81 5.46 16.89
N ARG A 143 1.67 4.43 16.98
CA ARG A 143 3.04 4.49 16.43
C ARG A 143 3.04 4.59 14.90
N MET A 144 2.13 3.92 14.20
CA MET A 144 2.02 4.02 12.74
C MET A 144 1.57 5.43 12.32
N VAL A 145 0.62 6.01 13.04
CA VAL A 145 0.14 7.37 12.80
C VAL A 145 1.26 8.38 13.01
N ARG A 146 1.93 8.35 14.17
CA ARG A 146 3.06 9.23 14.48
C ARG A 146 4.20 9.12 13.45
N ALA A 147 4.51 7.91 12.99
CA ALA A 147 5.52 7.69 11.97
C ALA A 147 5.20 8.39 10.65
N VAL A 148 3.95 8.31 10.18
CA VAL A 148 3.52 8.96 8.94
C VAL A 148 3.40 10.47 9.09
N GLU A 149 2.94 10.97 10.24
CA GLU A 149 2.90 12.41 10.52
C GLU A 149 4.30 13.03 10.53
N ALA A 150 5.28 12.34 11.11
CA ALA A 150 6.68 12.78 11.16
C ALA A 150 7.34 12.86 9.77
N LEU A 151 6.82 12.19 8.73
CA LEU A 151 7.33 12.30 7.36
C LEU A 151 7.07 13.68 6.73
N GLY A 152 6.08 14.42 7.23
CA GLY A 152 5.64 15.67 6.62
C GLY A 152 5.15 15.51 5.18
N ARG A 153 5.10 16.63 4.45
CA ARG A 153 4.65 16.67 3.05
C ARG A 153 5.72 16.05 2.14
N GLY A 154 5.28 15.22 1.20
CA GLY A 154 6.12 14.73 0.11
C GLY A 154 6.27 15.78 -1.00
N THR A 155 7.16 15.51 -1.94
CA THR A 155 7.28 16.28 -3.18
C THR A 155 5.98 16.16 -3.97
N GLU A 156 5.48 17.30 -4.48
CA GLU A 156 4.29 17.33 -5.31
C GLU A 156 4.53 16.59 -6.62
N ALA A 157 3.60 15.70 -6.97
CA ALA A 157 3.62 14.98 -8.23
C ALA A 157 2.21 14.48 -8.59
N MET A 158 1.92 14.43 -9.88
CA MET A 158 0.69 13.82 -10.39
C MET A 158 0.78 12.28 -10.37
N GLN A 159 1.99 11.74 -10.43
CA GLN A 159 2.29 10.32 -10.48
C GLN A 159 3.61 10.05 -9.77
N GLY A 160 3.65 8.99 -8.95
CA GLY A 160 4.87 8.51 -8.31
C GLY A 160 5.68 7.63 -9.24
N HIS A 161 7.01 7.77 -9.19
CA HIS A 161 7.92 6.79 -9.76
C HIS A 161 7.81 5.47 -8.99
N PRO A 162 7.88 4.31 -9.68
CA PRO A 162 7.89 3.02 -8.99
C PRO A 162 9.05 2.96 -8.00
N PHE A 163 8.78 2.45 -6.81
CA PHE A 163 9.79 2.31 -5.78
C PHE A 163 9.71 0.97 -5.07
N ARG A 164 10.84 0.57 -4.49
CA ARG A 164 10.97 -0.66 -3.71
C ARG A 164 11.03 -0.31 -2.22
N LEU A 165 10.27 -1.04 -1.44
CA LEU A 165 10.37 -1.10 0.01
C LEU A 165 11.01 -2.44 0.39
N ASP A 166 12.17 -2.34 1.04
CA ASP A 166 12.78 -3.49 1.66
C ASP A 166 12.06 -3.85 2.97
N ILE A 167 11.80 -5.15 3.13
CA ILE A 167 10.99 -5.69 4.20
C ILE A 167 11.83 -6.33 5.30
N GLY A 168 13.17 -6.37 5.17
CA GLY A 168 14.07 -7.03 6.11
C GLY A 168 14.25 -8.51 5.78
#